data_AF-A0A930IU43-F1
#
_entry.id   AF-A0A930IU43-F1
#
_cell.length_a   1.000
_cell.length_b   1.000
_cell.length_c   1.000
_cell.angle_alpha   90.00
_cell.angle_beta   90.00
_cell.angle_gamma   90.00
#
_symmetry.space_group_name_H-M   'P 1'
#
loop_
_entity.id
_entity.type
_entity.pdbx_description
1 polymer ?
#
loop_
_entity_poly.entity_id
_entity_poly.type
_entity_poly.pdbx_seq_one_letter_code
_entity_poly.pdbx_strand_id
1 'polypeptide(L)'
;MAFQEPCCISRKLPALLREQGWYVFQTNGDITVDKFMEACSSMVGDRHKLILAIQTIRVSLLRVINYYLQRKWTTEVHLITQENQKKLVSNELSTHNTKVHYVWHKTIYEGLIAFEGEKDTCIIQGYMNEDITPGYHQYCAYFGSDKQRIEDMISPIKSKIRIAEHTKEI
;
A
#
# COMPACT_ATOMS: atom_id res chain seq x y z
N MET A 1 -1.83 22.06 -7.34
CA MET A 1 -1.93 20.79 -6.61
C MET A 1 -3.24 20.80 -5.84
N ALA A 2 -4.06 19.76 -5.98
CA ALA A 2 -5.40 19.75 -5.42
C ALA A 2 -5.40 19.25 -3.97
N PHE A 3 -6.24 19.84 -3.13
CA PHE A 3 -6.46 19.38 -1.76
C PHE A 3 -7.58 18.34 -1.74
N GLN A 4 -7.40 17.25 -1.00
CA GLN A 4 -8.36 16.15 -0.88
C GLN A 4 -8.67 15.90 0.59
N GLU A 5 -9.95 16.02 0.93
CA GLU A 5 -10.49 15.63 2.22
C GLU A 5 -10.65 14.10 2.32
N PRO A 6 -10.75 13.53 3.54
CA PRO A 6 -10.84 12.09 3.73
C PRO A 6 -12.01 11.43 3.00
N CYS A 7 -13.16 12.10 2.98
CA CYS A 7 -14.36 11.62 2.27
C CYS A 7 -14.17 11.57 0.74
N CYS A 8 -13.22 12.35 0.21
CA CYS A 8 -12.93 12.43 -1.21
C CYS A 8 -11.96 11.34 -1.67
N ILE A 9 -11.17 10.72 -0.77
CA ILE A 9 -10.29 9.60 -1.13
C ILE A 9 -11.08 8.37 -1.53
N SER A 10 -12.00 7.89 -0.70
CA SER A 10 -12.74 6.67 -1.06
C SER A 10 -13.73 6.89 -2.22
N ARG A 11 -14.17 8.14 -2.47
CA ARG A 11 -15.23 8.45 -3.45
C ARG A 11 -14.74 9.11 -4.74
N LYS A 12 -14.00 10.22 -4.64
CA LYS A 12 -13.62 11.05 -5.79
C LYS A 12 -12.31 10.61 -6.42
N LEU A 13 -11.32 10.18 -5.63
CA LEU A 13 -10.01 9.77 -6.15
C LEU A 13 -10.14 8.63 -7.18
N PRO A 14 -10.96 7.56 -6.97
CA PRO A 14 -11.18 6.55 -7.99
C PRO A 14 -11.75 7.08 -9.30
N ALA A 15 -12.68 8.04 -9.25
CA ALA A 15 -13.24 8.64 -10.46
C ALA A 15 -12.19 9.44 -11.22
N LEU A 16 -11.44 10.30 -10.52
CA LEU A 16 -10.37 11.11 -11.10
C LEU A 16 -9.27 10.24 -11.74
N LEU A 17 -8.86 9.18 -11.05
CA LEU A 17 -7.84 8.26 -11.56
C LEU A 17 -8.32 7.45 -12.77
N ARG A 18 -9.61 7.09 -12.85
CA ARG A 18 -10.16 6.44 -14.06
C ARG A 18 -10.16 7.37 -15.27
N GLU A 19 -10.36 8.66 -15.06
CA GLU A 19 -10.37 9.66 -16.14
C GLU A 19 -8.97 10.05 -16.60
N GLN A 20 -8.02 10.21 -15.66
CA GLN A 20 -6.72 10.83 -15.93
C GLN A 20 -5.55 9.86 -15.84
N GLY A 21 -5.73 8.69 -15.21
CA GLY A 21 -4.70 7.69 -14.95
C GLY A 21 -3.63 8.10 -13.91
N TRP A 22 -3.44 9.40 -13.67
CA TRP A 22 -2.45 9.92 -12.73
C TRP A 22 -2.98 11.16 -12.01
N TYR A 23 -2.71 11.27 -10.71
CA TYR A 23 -3.19 12.39 -9.91
C TYR A 23 -2.28 12.70 -8.72
N VAL A 24 -1.92 13.98 -8.55
CA VAL A 24 -1.11 14.47 -7.42
C VAL A 24 -1.98 15.33 -6.52
N PHE A 25 -2.00 15.01 -5.23
CA PHE A 25 -2.86 15.68 -4.26
C PHE A 25 -2.21 15.86 -2.89
N GLN A 26 -2.86 16.67 -2.06
CA GLN A 26 -2.49 16.93 -0.67
C GLN A 26 -3.64 16.67 0.28
N THR A 27 -3.30 16.41 1.54
CA THR A 27 -4.25 16.22 2.65
C THR A 27 -3.76 16.99 3.87
N ASN A 28 -4.61 17.10 4.90
CA ASN A 28 -4.25 17.67 6.21
C ASN A 28 -3.76 16.59 7.19
N GLY A 29 -3.40 15.39 6.70
CA GLY A 29 -2.96 14.28 7.53
C GLY A 29 -4.08 13.59 8.27
N ASP A 30 -5.30 13.80 7.78
CA ASP A 30 -6.57 13.27 8.24
C ASP A 30 -6.99 11.99 7.49
N ILE A 31 -6.08 11.43 6.68
CA ILE A 31 -6.29 10.20 5.93
C ILE A 31 -5.33 9.11 6.42
N THR A 32 -5.92 7.98 6.74
CA THR A 32 -5.26 6.75 7.18
C THR A 32 -5.17 5.75 6.05
N VAL A 33 -4.22 4.82 6.14
CA VAL A 33 -3.91 3.85 5.09
C VAL A 33 -5.07 2.92 4.73
N ASP A 34 -6.01 2.65 5.63
CA ASP A 34 -7.22 1.86 5.34
C ASP A 34 -8.11 2.54 4.28
N LYS A 35 -8.13 3.88 4.21
CA LYS A 35 -8.86 4.61 3.16
C LYS A 35 -8.19 4.45 1.79
N PHE A 36 -6.87 4.42 1.76
CA PHE A 36 -6.14 4.09 0.54
C PHE A 36 -6.33 2.62 0.13
N MET A 37 -6.37 1.69 1.09
CA MET A 37 -6.71 0.29 0.82
C MET A 37 -8.10 0.15 0.20
N GLU A 38 -9.10 0.79 0.79
CA GLU A 38 -10.48 0.80 0.28
C GLU A 38 -10.53 1.36 -1.15
N ALA A 39 -9.92 2.53 -1.39
CA ALA A 39 -9.91 3.16 -2.71
C ALA A 39 -9.21 2.28 -3.75
N CYS A 40 -7.96 1.86 -3.50
CA CYS A 40 -7.15 1.11 -4.46
C CYS A 40 -7.72 -0.29 -4.77
N SER A 41 -8.15 -1.04 -3.75
CA SER A 41 -8.72 -2.38 -3.96
C SER A 41 -10.00 -2.33 -4.80
N SER A 42 -10.87 -1.34 -4.54
CA SER A 42 -12.11 -1.15 -5.31
C SER A 42 -11.88 -0.83 -6.79
N MET A 43 -10.70 -0.30 -7.13
CA MET A 43 -10.37 0.08 -8.50
C MET A 43 -9.89 -1.09 -9.35
N VAL A 44 -9.18 -2.05 -8.76
CA VAL A 44 -8.58 -3.17 -9.49
C VAL A 44 -9.41 -4.46 -9.41
N GLY A 45 -10.40 -4.52 -8.50
CA GLY A 45 -11.28 -5.68 -8.33
C GLY A 45 -10.62 -6.83 -7.56
N ASP A 46 -11.24 -8.00 -7.60
CA ASP A 46 -10.76 -9.17 -6.84
C ASP A 46 -9.48 -9.78 -7.42
N ARG A 47 -8.85 -10.66 -6.62
CA ARG A 47 -7.64 -11.44 -6.93
C ARG A 47 -6.36 -10.62 -7.11
N HIS A 48 -6.34 -9.40 -6.61
CA HIS A 48 -5.19 -8.50 -6.68
C HIS A 48 -4.04 -8.91 -5.75
N LYS A 49 -2.83 -8.49 -6.08
CA LYS A 49 -1.65 -8.54 -5.21
C LYS A 49 -1.47 -7.21 -4.49
N LEU A 50 -1.21 -7.24 -3.19
CA LEU A 50 -0.95 -6.06 -2.37
C LEU A 50 0.56 -5.89 -2.16
N ILE A 51 1.08 -4.69 -2.42
CA ILE A 51 2.42 -4.26 -1.99
C ILE A 51 2.21 -3.08 -1.03
N LEU A 52 2.66 -3.22 0.22
CA LEU A 52 2.54 -2.18 1.24
C LEU A 52 3.91 -1.90 1.85
N ALA A 53 4.38 -0.67 1.66
CA ALA A 53 5.50 -0.07 2.37
C ALA A 53 4.96 0.94 3.39
N ILE A 54 5.24 0.70 4.66
CA ILE A 54 4.76 1.52 5.78
C ILE A 54 5.84 1.59 6.87
N GLN A 55 5.90 2.64 7.68
CA GLN A 55 6.94 2.72 8.72
C GLN A 55 6.74 1.66 9.80
N THR A 56 5.53 1.63 10.38
CA THR A 56 5.11 0.62 11.35
C THR A 56 3.72 0.11 10.98
N ILE A 57 3.41 -1.12 11.36
CA ILE A 57 2.09 -1.73 11.17
C ILE A 57 1.50 -2.20 12.50
N ARG A 58 0.18 -2.05 12.68
CA ARG A 58 -0.55 -2.48 13.86
C ARG A 58 -1.47 -3.64 13.55
N VAL A 59 -1.97 -4.25 14.62
CA VAL A 59 -2.92 -5.37 14.59
C VAL A 59 -4.18 -5.02 13.78
N SER A 60 -4.67 -3.78 13.86
CA SER A 60 -5.84 -3.30 13.10
C SER A 60 -5.68 -3.53 11.60
N LEU A 61 -4.59 -3.01 11.02
CA LEU A 61 -4.35 -3.14 9.59
C LEU A 61 -4.03 -4.59 9.18
N LEU A 62 -3.29 -5.33 10.02
CA LEU A 62 -3.03 -6.75 9.79
C LEU A 62 -4.33 -7.56 9.72
N ARG A 63 -5.31 -7.25 10.57
CA ARG A 63 -6.63 -7.91 10.54
C ARG A 63 -7.43 -7.57 9.28
N VAL A 64 -7.31 -6.34 8.76
CA VAL A 64 -7.90 -5.97 7.46
C VAL A 64 -7.24 -6.78 6.34
N ILE A 65 -5.91 -6.87 6.32
CA ILE A 65 -5.17 -7.69 5.34
C ILE A 65 -5.57 -9.16 5.44
N ASN A 66 -5.68 -9.70 6.65
CA ASN A 66 -6.13 -11.07 6.91
C ASN A 66 -7.53 -11.31 6.31
N TYR A 67 -8.46 -10.38 6.53
CA TYR A 67 -9.81 -10.46 5.97
C TYR A 67 -9.80 -10.48 4.44
N TYR A 68 -8.97 -9.65 3.80
CA TYR A 68 -8.86 -9.61 2.34
C TYR A 68 -8.31 -10.94 1.76
N LEU A 69 -7.34 -11.55 2.46
CA LEU A 69 -6.79 -12.88 2.10
C LEU A 69 -7.81 -14.00 2.29
N GLN A 70 -8.58 -13.98 3.38
CA GLN A 70 -9.66 -14.95 3.65
C GLN A 70 -10.75 -14.90 2.59
N ARG A 71 -11.11 -13.70 2.14
CA ARG A 71 -12.08 -13.48 1.05
C ARG A 71 -11.53 -13.82 -0.34
N LYS A 72 -10.23 -14.11 -0.47
CA LYS A 72 -9.53 -14.29 -1.75
C LYS A 72 -9.59 -13.06 -2.66
N TRP A 73 -9.88 -11.88 -2.09
CA TRP A 73 -9.72 -10.60 -2.77
C TRP A 73 -8.24 -10.32 -2.98
N THR A 74 -7.41 -10.59 -1.98
CA THR A 74 -5.95 -10.58 -2.11
C THR A 74 -5.40 -11.98 -2.36
N THR A 75 -4.53 -12.13 -3.35
CA THR A 75 -3.82 -13.38 -3.67
C THR A 75 -2.46 -13.48 -2.98
N GLU A 76 -1.74 -12.37 -2.92
CA GLU A 76 -0.38 -12.24 -2.38
C GLU A 76 -0.21 -10.88 -1.70
N VAL A 77 0.60 -10.83 -0.63
CA VAL A 77 0.93 -9.60 0.11
C VAL A 77 2.45 -9.49 0.22
N HIS A 78 3.01 -8.39 -0.27
CA HIS A 78 4.36 -7.96 0.06
C HIS A 78 4.28 -6.82 1.07
N LEU A 79 4.67 -7.11 2.30
CA LEU A 79 4.66 -6.15 3.39
C LEU A 79 6.11 -5.83 3.75
N ILE A 80 6.46 -4.55 3.65
CA ILE A 80 7.75 -4.03 4.07
C ILE A 80 7.56 -2.94 5.11
N THR A 81 8.17 -3.12 6.28
CA THR A 81 8.17 -2.14 7.37
C THR A 81 9.53 -1.49 7.58
N GLN A 82 9.57 -0.34 8.25
CA GLN A 82 10.83 0.26 8.67
C GLN A 82 11.44 -0.51 9.85
N GLU A 83 10.60 -0.89 10.82
CA GLU A 83 10.99 -1.62 12.02
C GLU A 83 10.76 -3.12 11.88
N ASN A 84 11.52 -3.93 12.62
CA ASN A 84 11.30 -5.38 12.65
C ASN A 84 10.06 -5.73 13.50
N GLN A 85 8.99 -6.09 12.81
CA GLN A 85 7.70 -6.49 13.35
C GLN A 85 7.33 -7.93 12.97
N LYS A 86 8.33 -8.77 12.66
CA LYS A 86 8.13 -10.16 12.18
C LYS A 86 7.20 -10.97 13.08
N LYS A 87 7.37 -10.88 14.40
CA LYS A 87 6.55 -11.61 15.38
C LYS A 87 5.09 -11.17 15.32
N LEU A 88 4.84 -9.87 15.21
CA LEU A 88 3.49 -9.30 15.11
C LEU A 88 2.80 -9.78 13.83
N VAL A 89 3.48 -9.64 12.69
CA VAL A 89 2.96 -10.06 11.37
C VAL A 89 2.69 -11.58 11.36
N SER A 90 3.64 -12.38 11.84
CA SER A 90 3.48 -13.83 11.90
C SER A 90 2.32 -14.26 12.79
N ASN A 91 2.03 -13.55 13.88
CA ASN A 91 0.93 -13.91 14.77
C ASN A 91 -0.42 -13.67 14.09
N GLU A 92 -0.62 -12.49 13.51
CA GLU A 92 -1.91 -12.11 12.93
C GLU A 92 -2.17 -12.75 11.55
N LEU A 93 -1.13 -13.08 10.77
CA LEU A 93 -1.24 -13.62 9.41
C LEU A 93 -0.75 -15.07 9.26
N SER A 94 -0.57 -15.79 10.37
CA SER A 94 -0.04 -17.17 10.41
C SER A 94 -0.72 -18.14 9.43
N THR A 95 -2.05 -18.03 9.28
CA THR A 95 -2.85 -18.88 8.39
C THR A 95 -2.58 -18.64 6.89
N HIS A 96 -1.81 -17.60 6.56
CA HIS A 96 -1.50 -17.16 5.21
C HIS A 96 0.00 -17.00 4.96
N ASN A 97 0.86 -17.67 5.75
CA ASN A 97 2.32 -17.55 5.67
C ASN A 97 2.91 -17.80 4.26
N THR A 98 2.27 -18.62 3.42
CA THR A 98 2.74 -18.87 2.05
C THR A 98 2.36 -17.76 1.06
N LYS A 99 1.49 -16.83 1.45
CA LYS A 99 1.00 -15.70 0.63
C LYS A 99 1.49 -14.36 1.12
N VAL A 100 2.15 -14.32 2.28
CA VAL A 100 2.59 -13.09 2.94
C VAL A 100 4.11 -13.07 2.97
N HIS A 101 4.68 -12.17 2.18
CA HIS A 101 6.10 -11.90 2.08
C HIS A 101 6.41 -10.70 2.96
N TYR A 102 6.92 -10.96 4.16
CA TYR A 102 7.28 -9.92 5.11
C TYR A 102 8.78 -9.71 5.18
N VAL A 103 9.19 -8.45 5.05
CA VAL A 103 10.56 -7.99 5.28
C VAL A 103 10.55 -6.64 6.00
N TRP A 104 11.71 -6.21 6.48
CA TRP A 104 11.88 -4.87 7.03
C TRP A 104 13.18 -4.25 6.54
N HIS A 105 13.20 -2.92 6.44
CA HIS A 105 14.35 -2.17 5.96
C HIS A 105 14.38 -0.77 6.58
N LYS A 106 15.49 -0.39 7.23
CA LYS A 106 15.60 0.86 8.01
C LYS A 106 15.35 2.14 7.20
N THR A 107 15.50 2.08 5.88
CA THR A 107 15.34 3.22 4.96
C THR A 107 13.94 3.36 4.36
N ILE A 108 12.94 2.69 4.90
CA ILE A 108 11.53 2.92 4.54
C ILE A 108 11.08 4.20 5.25
N TYR A 109 11.21 5.32 4.54
CA TYR A 109 10.76 6.64 4.99
C TYR A 109 9.48 7.07 4.29
N GLU A 110 9.40 6.75 2.99
CA GLU A 110 8.22 6.97 2.16
C GLU A 110 7.34 5.74 2.17
N GLY A 111 6.03 5.98 2.28
CA GLY A 111 5.03 4.93 2.18
C GLY A 111 4.58 4.73 0.74
N LEU A 112 4.21 3.49 0.45
CA LEU A 112 3.64 3.11 -0.84
C LEU A 112 2.59 2.03 -0.60
N ILE A 113 1.46 2.16 -1.29
CA ILE A 113 0.48 1.09 -1.39
C ILE A 113 0.18 0.86 -2.86
N ALA A 114 0.34 -0.39 -3.31
CA ALA A 114 -0.01 -0.80 -4.66
C ALA A 114 -0.91 -2.03 -4.61
N PHE A 115 -1.95 -2.00 -5.42
CA PHE A 115 -2.78 -3.15 -5.72
C PHE A 115 -2.60 -3.49 -7.20
N GLU A 116 -1.97 -4.63 -7.48
CA GLU A 116 -1.75 -5.16 -8.83
C GLU A 116 -2.91 -6.11 -9.17
N GLY A 117 -3.87 -5.66 -9.99
CA GLY A 117 -4.97 -6.48 -10.49
C GLY A 117 -4.59 -7.29 -11.73
N GLU A 118 -5.57 -7.98 -12.32
CA GLU A 118 -5.34 -8.78 -13.54
C GLU A 118 -5.08 -7.91 -14.78
N LYS A 119 -5.62 -6.68 -14.81
CA LYS A 119 -5.52 -5.75 -15.95
C LYS A 119 -4.78 -4.46 -15.62
N ASP A 120 -5.17 -3.86 -14.50
CA ASP A 120 -4.72 -2.53 -14.08
C ASP A 120 -4.10 -2.60 -12.69
N THR A 121 -3.20 -1.67 -12.41
CA THR A 121 -2.56 -1.47 -11.12
C THR A 121 -2.95 -0.10 -10.57
N CYS A 122 -3.33 -0.05 -9.30
CA CYS A 122 -3.56 1.19 -8.57
C CYS A 122 -2.44 1.39 -7.55
N ILE A 123 -1.76 2.54 -7.59
CA ILE A 123 -0.61 2.87 -6.74
C ILE A 123 -0.89 4.21 -6.06
N ILE A 124 -0.62 4.31 -4.77
CA ILE A 124 -0.51 5.58 -4.05
C ILE A 124 0.84 5.60 -3.33
N GLN A 125 1.64 6.63 -3.59
CA GLN A 125 2.88 6.92 -2.90
C GLN A 125 2.72 8.19 -2.06
N GLY A 126 3.25 8.18 -0.85
CA GLY A 126 3.18 9.30 0.07
C GLY A 126 3.20 8.84 1.52
N TYR A 127 2.58 9.61 2.40
CA TYR A 127 2.60 9.32 3.83
C TYR A 127 1.59 8.22 4.20
N MET A 128 2.08 7.03 4.57
CA MET A 128 1.25 5.88 4.94
C MET A 128 1.27 5.72 6.46
N ASN A 129 0.19 6.17 7.12
CA ASN A 129 0.02 6.05 8.56
C ASN A 129 -1.32 5.40 8.92
N GLU A 130 -1.35 4.76 10.07
CA GLU A 130 -2.58 4.22 10.67
C GLU A 130 -3.29 5.22 11.60
N ASP A 131 -2.62 6.31 11.99
CA ASP A 131 -3.20 7.39 12.79
C ASP A 131 -3.27 8.69 11.99
N ILE A 132 -4.28 9.50 12.31
CA ILE A 132 -4.35 10.89 11.90
C ILE A 132 -3.11 11.62 12.43
N THR A 133 -2.32 12.16 11.51
CA THR A 133 -1.08 12.86 11.80
C THR A 133 -1.18 14.25 11.17
N PRO A 134 -1.73 15.24 11.90
CA PRO A 134 -2.01 16.55 11.34
C PRO A 134 -0.79 17.18 10.65
N GLY A 135 -1.00 17.71 9.45
CA GLY A 135 0.05 18.33 8.66
C GLY A 135 -0.20 18.20 7.16
N TYR A 136 0.57 18.95 6.37
CA TYR A 136 0.46 18.86 4.92
C TYR A 136 1.19 17.63 4.40
N HIS A 137 0.44 16.63 3.96
CA HIS A 137 1.00 15.42 3.36
C HIS A 137 0.69 15.37 1.87
N GLN A 138 1.73 15.16 1.07
CA GLN A 138 1.65 15.05 -0.38
C GLN A 138 1.56 13.58 -0.80
N TYR A 139 0.76 13.36 -1.83
CA TYR A 139 0.54 12.05 -2.41
C TYR A 139 0.59 12.11 -3.92
N CYS A 140 1.07 11.02 -4.48
CA CYS A 140 1.02 10.73 -5.89
C CYS A 140 0.25 9.43 -6.10
N ALA A 141 -0.76 9.45 -6.96
CA ALA A 141 -1.56 8.28 -7.29
C ALA A 141 -1.55 7.98 -8.79
N TYR A 142 -1.57 6.70 -9.12
CA TYR A 142 -1.60 6.17 -10.48
C TYR A 142 -2.62 5.05 -10.58
N PHE A 143 -3.32 4.97 -11.71
CA PHE A 143 -4.15 3.85 -12.11
C PHE A 143 -4.00 3.58 -13.60
N GLY A 144 -3.69 2.34 -13.94
CA GLY A 144 -3.63 1.87 -15.32
C GLY A 144 -2.73 0.67 -15.50
N SER A 145 -2.40 0.37 -16.76
CA SER A 145 -1.69 -0.84 -17.17
C SER A 145 -0.30 -0.58 -17.80
N ASP A 146 0.22 0.65 -17.72
CA ASP A 146 1.54 1.01 -18.29
C ASP A 146 2.65 0.39 -17.43
N LYS A 147 3.24 -0.70 -17.95
CA LYS A 147 4.28 -1.47 -17.24
C LYS A 147 5.50 -0.63 -16.88
N GLN A 148 5.90 0.31 -17.73
CA GLN A 148 7.09 1.12 -17.46
C GLN A 148 6.80 2.05 -16.29
N ARG A 149 5.65 2.75 -16.29
CA ARG A 149 5.25 3.63 -15.19
C ARG A 149 5.08 2.88 -13.87
N ILE A 150 4.44 1.71 -13.92
CA ILE A 150 4.26 0.85 -12.74
C ILE A 150 5.62 0.47 -12.16
N GLU A 151 6.56 0.04 -13.01
CA GLU A 151 7.90 -0.35 -12.55
C GLU A 151 8.69 0.86 -12.04
N ASP A 152 8.60 2.02 -12.68
CA ASP A 152 9.27 3.24 -12.23
C ASP A 152 8.81 3.64 -10.81
N MET A 153 7.52 3.49 -10.49
CA MET A 153 6.97 3.79 -9.17
C MET A 153 7.31 2.75 -8.11
N ILE A 154 7.29 1.46 -8.46
CA ILE A 154 7.43 0.35 -7.49
C ILE A 154 8.88 -0.12 -7.33
N SER A 155 9.74 0.09 -8.34
CA SER A 155 11.13 -0.40 -8.35
C SER A 155 11.96 0.02 -7.13
N PRO A 156 11.81 1.23 -6.55
CA PRO A 156 12.56 1.58 -5.34
C PRO A 156 12.20 0.68 -4.16
N ILE A 157 10.91 0.34 -4.02
CA ILE A 157 10.42 -0.56 -2.96
C ILE A 157 10.80 -2.01 -3.25
N LYS A 158 10.63 -2.49 -4.49
CA LYS A 158 11.09 -3.84 -4.90
C LYS A 158 12.59 -4.03 -4.67
N SER A 159 13.40 -3.00 -4.91
CA SER A 159 14.84 -3.03 -4.63
C SER A 159 15.12 -3.24 -3.15
N LYS A 160 14.45 -2.48 -2.27
CA LYS A 160 14.59 -2.63 -0.81
C LYS A 160 14.11 -3.99 -0.32
N ILE A 161 13.02 -4.53 -0.89
CA ILE A 161 12.55 -5.89 -0.58
C ILE A 161 13.63 -6.90 -0.93
N ARG A 162 14.17 -6.87 -2.16
CA ARG A 162 15.23 -7.79 -2.60
C ARG A 162 16.45 -7.72 -1.69
N ILE A 163 16.90 -6.51 -1.33
CA ILE A 163 18.02 -6.33 -0.41
C ILE A 163 17.71 -6.98 0.94
N ALA A 164 16.57 -6.67 1.55
CA ALA A 164 16.18 -7.21 2.85
C ALA A 164 16.07 -8.75 2.85
N GLU A 165 15.57 -9.34 1.76
CA GLU A 165 15.49 -10.80 1.57
C GLU A 165 16.87 -11.46 1.48
N HIS A 166 17.85 -10.79 0.87
CA HIS A 166 19.22 -11.29 0.76
C HIS A 166 20.02 -11.07 2.03
N THR A 167 19.75 -10.01 2.79
CA THR A 167 20.53 -9.69 3.98
C THR A 167 20.24 -10.65 5.12
N LYS A 168 18.99 -11.16 5.30
CA LYS A 168 18.51 -12.13 6.34
C LYS A 168 18.99 -11.96 7.79
N GLU A 169 19.89 -11.04 8.09
CA GLU A 169 20.60 -10.81 9.34
C GLU A 169 21.13 -9.35 9.34
N ILE A 170 20.33 -8.42 9.85
CA ILE A 170 20.78 -7.34 10.75
C ILE A 170 19.72 -7.22 11.84
#